data_AF-A0A662GFP6-F1
#
_entry.id   AF-A0A662GFP6-F1
#
_cell.length_a   1.000
_cell.length_b   1.000
_cell.length_c   1.000
_cell.angle_alpha   90.00
_cell.angle_beta   90.00
_cell.angle_gamma   90.00
#
_symmetry.space_group_name_H-M   'P 1'
#
loop_
_entity.id
_entity.type
_entity.pdbx_description
1 polymer ?
#
loop_
_entity_poly.entity_id
_entity_poly.type
_entity_poly.pdbx_seq_one_letter_code
_entity_poly.pdbx_strand_id
1 'polypeptide(L)'
;MGLLGVESYIESKRIVEELSKYGFKARNERKISVKTKRGLITFTVFDIMGFTEGYANILSRRFNCAALEGGEHLILGEASAKLWEEAVKIVWPDGESEIISILIHDGFLDAIIPTENVIGITGRVFIRGFSFKIPISGEDMDKIISMGKDAIEKIEKIINMYSMYRILSSDAISKILEMERKREEVKEEIDYETGFVVVLKDGKISTIPISTYIAGLIKDNKMDKAKNIINKAPEEIKKDIISFLEEEIEINRTVGDKNYAKKIAEFLKELRKHN
;
A
#
# COMPACT_ATOMS: atom_id res chain seq x y z
N MET A 1 -2.63 23.94 17.16
CA MET A 1 -1.43 24.64 16.64
C MET A 1 -1.84 25.32 15.35
N GLY A 2 -1.47 26.59 15.16
CA GLY A 2 -1.85 27.35 13.97
C GLY A 2 -0.84 27.19 12.84
N LEU A 3 -1.27 27.53 11.63
CA LEU A 3 -0.43 27.61 10.43
C LEU A 3 -0.59 29.01 9.84
N LEU A 4 0.52 29.67 9.51
CA LEU A 4 0.50 30.90 8.73
C LEU A 4 1.52 30.81 7.60
N GLY A 5 1.20 31.41 6.46
CA GLY A 5 2.16 31.56 5.37
C GLY A 5 1.76 32.58 4.34
N VAL A 6 2.70 32.85 3.45
CA VAL A 6 2.54 33.73 2.28
C VAL A 6 3.22 33.08 1.09
N GLU A 7 2.97 33.61 -0.12
CA GLU A 7 3.61 33.10 -1.33
C GLU A 7 5.14 32.99 -1.19
N SER A 8 5.67 31.89 -1.70
CA SER A 8 7.05 31.44 -1.40
C SER A 8 8.16 32.29 -2.03
N TYR A 9 7.83 33.28 -2.85
CA TYR A 9 8.78 34.27 -3.35
C TYR A 9 9.12 35.35 -2.30
N ILE A 10 8.34 35.45 -1.22
CA ILE A 10 8.67 36.31 -0.09
C ILE A 10 9.76 35.65 0.76
N GLU A 11 10.81 36.40 1.05
CA GLU A 11 11.93 35.92 1.87
C GLU A 11 11.48 35.57 3.31
N SER A 12 11.82 34.36 3.76
CA SER A 12 11.42 33.81 5.07
C SER A 12 11.75 34.73 6.25
N LYS A 13 12.92 35.40 6.21
CA LYS A 13 13.33 36.35 7.25
C LYS A 13 12.32 37.50 7.41
N ARG A 14 11.84 38.06 6.29
CA ARG A 14 10.83 39.14 6.30
C ARG A 14 9.50 38.67 6.87
N ILE A 15 9.11 37.43 6.56
CA ILE A 15 7.87 36.83 7.09
C ILE A 15 7.98 36.70 8.62
N VAL A 16 9.08 36.12 9.11
CA VAL A 16 9.32 35.92 10.55
C VAL A 16 9.38 37.26 11.31
N GLU A 17 10.08 38.26 10.78
CA GLU A 17 10.12 39.61 11.37
C GLU A 17 8.73 40.22 11.49
N GLU A 18 7.88 40.05 10.48
CA GLU A 18 6.52 40.56 10.49
C GLU A 18 5.61 39.80 11.46
N LEU A 19 5.67 38.46 11.48
CA LEU A 19 4.95 37.61 12.43
C LEU A 19 5.31 37.94 13.89
N SER A 20 6.58 38.26 14.15
CA SER A 20 7.07 38.63 15.48
C SER A 20 6.42 39.92 16.02
N LYS A 21 6.06 40.87 15.14
CA LYS A 21 5.37 42.12 15.53
C LYS A 21 3.96 41.85 16.03
N TYR A 22 3.34 40.76 15.59
CA TYR A 22 2.04 40.30 16.07
C TYR A 22 2.15 39.37 17.30
N GLY A 23 3.36 39.20 17.85
CA GLY A 23 3.60 38.35 19.02
C GLY A 23 3.70 36.86 18.70
N PHE A 24 3.76 36.46 17.43
CA PHE A 24 3.89 35.05 17.06
C PHE A 24 5.34 34.57 17.10
N LYS A 25 5.49 33.30 17.51
CA LYS A 25 6.74 32.55 17.39
C LYS A 25 6.61 31.52 16.28
N ALA A 26 7.21 31.82 15.13
CA ALA A 26 7.26 30.94 13.98
C ALA A 26 8.20 29.75 14.21
N ARG A 27 7.78 28.54 13.82
CA ARG A 27 8.58 27.30 13.85
C ARG A 27 8.37 26.50 12.56
N ASN A 28 9.23 25.51 12.33
CA ASN A 28 9.06 24.50 11.28
C ASN A 28 8.71 25.09 9.90
N GLU A 29 9.58 25.96 9.41
CA GLU A 29 9.48 26.48 8.05
C GLU A 29 9.41 25.34 7.05
N ARG A 30 8.39 25.36 6.18
CA ARG A 30 8.25 24.42 5.08
C ARG A 30 7.53 25.07 3.91
N LYS A 31 7.65 24.45 2.74
CA LYS A 31 6.89 24.84 1.56
C LYS A 31 5.73 23.88 1.35
N ILE A 32 4.55 24.43 1.09
CA ILE A 32 3.38 23.67 0.64
C ILE A 32 2.84 24.31 -0.63
N SER A 33 2.31 23.50 -1.55
CA SER A 33 1.60 24.00 -2.72
C SER A 33 0.14 23.64 -2.60
N VAL A 34 -0.76 24.62 -2.74
CA VAL A 34 -2.21 24.42 -2.59
C VAL A 34 -2.90 24.74 -3.91
N LYS A 35 -3.76 23.83 -4.37
CA LYS A 35 -4.58 23.99 -5.56
C LYS A 35 -5.77 24.88 -5.22
N THR A 36 -5.78 26.09 -5.76
CA THR A 36 -6.81 27.12 -5.50
C THR A 36 -7.64 27.38 -6.75
N LYS A 37 -8.71 28.17 -6.61
CA LYS A 37 -9.46 28.71 -7.76
C LYS A 37 -8.61 29.55 -8.73
N ARG A 38 -7.45 30.06 -8.27
CA ARG A 38 -6.48 30.84 -9.08
C ARG A 38 -5.27 30.01 -9.53
N GLY A 39 -5.36 28.68 -9.45
CA GLY A 39 -4.29 27.76 -9.81
C GLY A 39 -3.48 27.26 -8.61
N LEU A 40 -2.37 26.59 -8.89
CA LEU A 40 -1.49 26.04 -7.87
C LEU A 40 -0.57 27.15 -7.33
N ILE A 41 -0.68 27.45 -6.04
CA ILE A 41 0.12 28.49 -5.37
C ILE A 41 1.04 27.84 -4.33
N THR A 42 2.32 28.18 -4.35
CA THR A 42 3.31 27.67 -3.39
C THR A 42 3.54 28.69 -2.28
N PHE A 43 3.29 28.28 -1.04
CA PHE A 43 3.44 29.08 0.17
C PHE A 43 4.67 28.64 0.97
N THR A 44 5.37 29.60 1.56
CA THR A 44 6.26 29.35 2.70
C THR A 44 5.42 29.47 3.97
N VAL A 45 5.28 28.36 4.71
CA VAL A 45 4.42 28.27 5.89
C VAL A 45 5.22 27.95 7.14
N PHE A 46 4.70 28.39 8.27
CA PHE A 46 5.27 28.22 9.59
C PHE A 46 4.22 27.69 10.56
N ASP A 47 4.63 26.79 11.44
CA ASP A 47 3.83 26.45 12.61
C ASP A 47 3.83 27.60 13.60
N ILE A 48 2.64 27.98 14.05
CA ILE A 48 2.40 29.11 14.94
C ILE A 48 1.81 28.62 16.26
N MET A 49 2.42 29.05 17.36
CA MET A 49 1.86 28.88 18.69
C MET A 49 0.87 30.02 18.96
N GLY A 50 -0.43 29.75 18.84
CA GLY A 50 -1.50 30.72 19.08
C GLY A 50 -2.64 30.63 18.07
N PHE A 51 -3.63 31.52 18.21
CA PHE A 51 -4.76 31.66 17.30
C PHE A 51 -4.34 32.43 16.04
N THR A 52 -4.61 31.87 14.88
CA THR A 52 -4.18 32.38 13.56
C THR A 52 -5.31 32.99 12.74
N GLU A 53 -6.55 32.92 13.22
CA GLU A 53 -7.75 33.40 12.50
C GLU A 53 -7.65 34.90 12.16
N GLY A 54 -7.91 35.23 10.90
CA GLY A 54 -7.90 36.60 10.38
C GLY A 54 -6.53 37.15 9.99
N TYR A 55 -5.42 36.47 10.32
CA TYR A 55 -4.08 36.95 10.01
C TYR A 55 -3.71 36.79 8.53
N ALA A 56 -4.30 35.85 7.79
CA ALA A 56 -4.12 35.77 6.35
C ALA A 56 -4.56 37.07 5.64
N ASN A 57 -5.65 37.70 6.08
CA ASN A 57 -6.08 38.99 5.53
C ASN A 57 -5.07 40.12 5.84
N ILE A 58 -4.47 40.11 7.03
CA ILE A 58 -3.44 41.10 7.40
C ILE A 58 -2.17 40.88 6.56
N LEU A 59 -1.70 39.64 6.47
CA LEU A 59 -0.49 39.27 5.75
C LEU A 59 -0.62 39.49 4.23
N SER A 60 -1.76 39.15 3.64
CA SER A 60 -1.99 39.34 2.20
C SER A 60 -1.91 40.81 1.80
N ARG A 61 -2.50 41.71 2.58
CA ARG A 61 -2.39 43.17 2.37
C ARG A 61 -0.98 43.68 2.63
N ARG A 62 -0.32 43.16 3.68
CA ARG A 62 1.02 43.59 4.09
C ARG A 62 2.09 43.26 3.05
N PHE A 63 2.02 42.07 2.47
CA PHE A 63 2.98 41.58 1.48
C PHE A 63 2.48 41.73 0.03
N ASN A 64 1.24 42.18 -0.17
CA ASN A 64 0.58 42.29 -1.47
C ASN A 64 0.65 40.98 -2.28
N CYS A 65 0.34 39.87 -1.62
CA CYS A 65 0.36 38.51 -2.21
C CYS A 65 -0.72 37.63 -1.57
N ALA A 66 -0.94 36.42 -2.09
CA ALA A 66 -1.79 35.47 -1.38
C ALA A 66 -1.16 35.07 -0.03
N ALA A 67 -2.00 35.01 1.00
CA ALA A 67 -1.62 34.53 2.31
C ALA A 67 -2.55 33.42 2.77
N LEU A 68 -2.04 32.57 3.65
CA LEU A 68 -2.70 31.37 4.13
C LEU A 68 -2.73 31.36 5.66
N GLU A 69 -3.87 30.95 6.22
CA GLU A 69 -4.02 30.59 7.63
C GLU A 69 -4.64 29.21 7.78
N GLY A 70 -4.24 28.49 8.84
CA GLY A 70 -4.79 27.21 9.25
C GLY A 70 -4.84 27.13 10.77
N GLY A 71 -5.71 26.29 11.32
CA GLY A 71 -5.84 26.08 12.76
C GLY A 71 -7.20 25.50 13.15
N GLU A 72 -7.49 25.46 14.44
CA GLU A 72 -8.71 24.82 14.99
C GLU A 72 -10.02 25.42 14.46
N HIS A 73 -10.02 26.72 14.11
CA HIS A 73 -11.14 27.42 13.49
C HIS A 73 -11.44 26.97 12.05
N LEU A 74 -10.60 26.12 11.45
CA LEU A 74 -10.74 25.57 10.10
C LEU A 74 -10.81 24.04 10.12
N ILE A 75 -11.23 23.46 11.24
CA ILE A 75 -11.64 22.05 11.30
C ILE A 75 -13.03 21.95 10.68
N LEU A 76 -13.16 21.15 9.63
CA LEU A 76 -14.41 20.88 8.95
C LEU A 76 -14.93 19.50 9.35
N GLY A 77 -16.22 19.41 9.71
CA GLY A 77 -16.84 18.18 10.20
C GLY A 77 -16.78 18.03 11.72
N GLU A 78 -17.06 16.83 12.23
CA GLU A 78 -17.15 16.55 13.66
C GLU A 78 -16.06 15.58 14.11
N ALA A 79 -15.12 16.06 14.93
CA ALA A 79 -14.08 15.20 15.51
C ALA A 79 -14.68 14.03 16.35
N SER A 80 -15.84 14.24 16.97
CA SER A 80 -16.60 13.20 17.69
C SER A 80 -17.07 12.07 16.78
N ALA A 81 -17.31 12.34 15.50
CA ALA A 81 -17.69 11.34 14.50
C ALA A 81 -16.48 10.54 13.98
N LYS A 82 -15.28 10.79 14.51
CA LYS A 82 -14.00 10.19 14.09
C LYS A 82 -13.62 10.45 12.63
N LEU A 83 -14.27 11.41 11.97
CA LEU A 83 -13.95 11.81 10.60
C LEU A 83 -14.08 13.32 10.49
N TRP A 84 -12.97 13.99 10.20
CA TRP A 84 -12.95 15.44 10.01
C TRP A 84 -11.82 15.82 9.05
N GLU A 85 -11.84 17.05 8.57
CA GLU A 85 -10.80 17.61 7.72
C GLU A 85 -10.16 18.81 8.39
N GLU A 86 -8.84 18.97 8.23
CA GLU A 86 -8.18 20.25 8.47
C GLU A 86 -8.12 21.00 7.16
N ALA A 87 -8.58 22.25 7.19
CA ALA A 87 -8.55 23.15 6.05
C ALA A 87 -7.62 24.34 6.29
N VAL A 88 -7.31 25.01 5.20
CA VAL A 88 -6.63 26.31 5.20
C VAL A 88 -7.52 27.34 4.53
N LYS A 89 -7.48 28.56 5.03
CA LYS A 89 -8.09 29.71 4.39
C LYS A 89 -7.01 30.50 3.68
N ILE A 90 -7.20 30.72 2.39
CA ILE A 90 -6.34 31.55 1.54
C ILE A 90 -7.06 32.87 1.32
N VAL A 91 -6.33 33.98 1.46
CA VAL A 91 -6.82 35.34 1.24
C VAL A 91 -5.92 36.03 0.23
N TRP A 92 -6.51 36.66 -0.78
CA TRP A 92 -5.81 37.44 -1.81
C TRP A 92 -5.77 38.94 -1.47
N PRO A 93 -4.87 39.72 -2.10
CA PRO A 93 -4.76 41.16 -1.84
C PRO A 93 -6.03 41.97 -2.12
N ASP A 94 -6.89 41.48 -3.01
CA ASP A 94 -8.21 42.07 -3.33
C ASP A 94 -9.28 41.80 -2.25
N GLY A 95 -8.96 41.00 -1.23
CA GLY A 95 -9.85 40.63 -0.14
C GLY A 95 -10.72 39.41 -0.42
N GLU A 96 -10.66 38.81 -1.61
CA GLU A 96 -11.30 37.52 -1.84
C GLU A 96 -10.64 36.44 -0.97
N SER A 97 -11.41 35.39 -0.64
CA SER A 97 -10.88 34.24 0.09
C SER A 97 -11.48 32.92 -0.38
N GLU A 98 -10.80 31.84 -0.03
CA GLU A 98 -11.18 30.46 -0.32
C GLU A 98 -10.76 29.57 0.85
N ILE A 99 -11.59 28.59 1.22
CA ILE A 99 -11.26 27.58 2.22
C ILE A 99 -11.05 26.26 1.50
N ILE A 100 -9.93 25.59 1.79
CA ILE A 100 -9.49 24.39 1.06
C ILE A 100 -9.05 23.33 2.07
N SER A 101 -9.67 22.16 2.01
CA SER A 101 -9.26 21.00 2.82
C SER A 101 -7.89 20.49 2.39
N ILE A 102 -6.99 20.30 3.35
CA ILE A 102 -5.60 19.88 3.12
C ILE A 102 -5.26 18.53 3.76
N LEU A 103 -5.94 18.15 4.84
CA LEU A 103 -5.75 16.88 5.52
C LEU A 103 -7.11 16.29 5.89
N ILE A 104 -7.24 14.98 5.74
CA ILE A 104 -8.37 14.17 6.21
C ILE A 104 -7.88 13.39 7.42
N HIS A 105 -8.62 13.47 8.51
CA HIS A 105 -8.40 12.69 9.72
C HIS A 105 -9.47 11.62 9.80
N ASP A 106 -9.05 10.37 9.65
CA ASP A 106 -9.90 9.19 9.67
C ASP A 106 -9.54 8.33 10.89
N GLY A 107 -10.31 8.49 11.95
CA GLY A 107 -10.18 7.75 13.19
C GLY A 107 -10.77 6.33 13.14
N PHE A 108 -11.41 5.92 12.05
CA PHE A 108 -11.79 4.51 11.84
C PHE A 108 -10.63 3.71 11.25
N LEU A 109 -9.81 4.37 10.43
CA LEU A 109 -8.64 3.77 9.80
C LEU A 109 -7.32 4.14 10.49
N ASP A 110 -7.37 4.93 11.56
CA ASP A 110 -6.23 5.54 12.23
C ASP A 110 -5.25 6.16 11.22
N ALA A 111 -5.76 7.05 10.37
CA ALA A 111 -5.01 7.65 9.28
C ALA A 111 -5.21 9.17 9.21
N ILE A 112 -4.16 9.86 8.81
CA ILE A 112 -4.12 11.29 8.48
C ILE A 112 -3.64 11.40 7.04
N ILE A 113 -4.49 11.84 6.13
CA ILE A 113 -4.30 11.68 4.69
C ILE A 113 -4.35 13.05 4.01
N PRO A 114 -3.28 13.47 3.30
CA PRO A 114 -3.31 14.69 2.50
C PRO A 114 -4.36 14.62 1.41
N THR A 115 -5.06 15.71 1.18
CA THR A 115 -6.01 15.82 0.06
C THR A 115 -5.26 16.00 -1.26
N GLU A 116 -5.95 15.80 -2.38
CA GLU A 116 -5.43 16.14 -3.71
C GLU A 116 -5.18 17.64 -3.91
N ASN A 117 -5.65 18.48 -2.99
CA ASN A 117 -5.50 19.92 -3.09
C ASN A 117 -4.16 20.40 -2.56
N VAL A 118 -3.32 19.54 -1.97
CA VAL A 118 -2.07 19.96 -1.35
C VAL A 118 -0.88 19.07 -1.69
N ILE A 119 0.28 19.72 -1.89
CA ILE A 119 1.59 19.09 -2.09
C ILE A 119 2.53 19.61 -1.00
N GLY A 120 3.40 18.74 -0.48
CA GLY A 120 4.39 19.11 0.55
C GLY A 120 3.89 18.91 1.99
N ILE A 121 2.72 18.31 2.18
CA ILE A 121 2.23 17.84 3.48
C ILE A 121 2.38 16.31 3.55
N THR A 122 2.90 15.81 4.67
CA THR A 122 3.09 14.37 4.90
C THR A 122 1.94 13.81 5.72
N GLY A 123 1.25 12.80 5.18
CA GLY A 123 0.27 12.02 5.91
C GLY A 123 0.89 10.94 6.79
N ARG A 124 0.06 10.27 7.58
CA ARG A 124 0.47 9.11 8.39
C ARG A 124 -0.64 8.08 8.50
N VAL A 125 -0.28 6.81 8.62
CA VAL A 125 -1.16 5.74 9.08
C VAL A 125 -0.58 5.11 10.33
N PHE A 126 -1.43 4.74 11.29
CA PHE A 126 -1.02 4.08 12.52
C PHE A 126 -1.43 2.60 12.49
N ILE A 127 -0.48 1.70 12.64
CA ILE A 127 -0.72 0.25 12.63
C ILE A 127 -0.03 -0.36 13.84
N ARG A 128 -0.81 -0.96 14.75
CA ARG A 128 -0.31 -1.59 15.99
C ARG A 128 0.63 -0.68 16.81
N GLY A 129 0.32 0.61 16.88
CA GLY A 129 1.11 1.62 17.59
C GLY A 129 2.31 2.18 16.82
N PHE A 130 2.65 1.63 15.65
CA PHE A 130 3.67 2.19 14.76
C PHE A 130 3.06 3.24 13.84
N SER A 131 3.78 4.34 13.58
CA SER A 131 3.39 5.36 12.62
C SER A 131 4.18 5.23 11.33
N PHE A 132 3.48 5.11 10.20
CA PHE A 132 4.07 5.07 8.87
C PHE A 132 3.71 6.34 8.11
N LYS A 133 4.67 6.92 7.39
CA LYS A 133 4.41 8.12 6.57
C LYS A 133 3.62 7.73 5.33
N ILE A 134 2.80 8.66 4.85
CA ILE A 134 2.09 8.56 3.57
C ILE A 134 2.72 9.58 2.60
N PRO A 135 3.09 9.17 1.37
CA PRO A 135 3.00 7.81 0.82
C PRO A 135 3.92 6.80 1.53
N ILE A 136 3.42 5.57 1.74
CA ILE A 136 4.15 4.47 2.40
C ILE A 136 5.25 3.97 1.47
N SER A 137 6.48 3.93 1.96
CA SER A 137 7.65 3.44 1.21
C SER A 137 7.65 1.92 1.08
N GLY A 138 8.42 1.38 0.12
CA GLY A 138 8.59 -0.06 -0.03
C GLY A 138 9.23 -0.72 1.20
N GLU A 139 10.14 -0.03 1.90
CA GLU A 139 10.73 -0.53 3.16
C GLU A 139 9.71 -0.61 4.28
N ASP A 140 8.86 0.41 4.41
CA ASP A 140 7.79 0.41 5.42
C ASP A 140 6.71 -0.60 5.06
N MET A 141 6.45 -0.85 3.77
CA MET A 141 5.56 -1.92 3.33
C MET A 141 6.08 -3.31 3.72
N ASP A 142 7.38 -3.58 3.63
CA ASP A 142 7.96 -4.86 4.10
C ASP A 142 7.70 -5.07 5.60
N LYS A 143 7.86 -3.99 6.39
CA LYS A 143 7.55 -4.04 7.83
C LYS A 143 6.08 -4.34 8.05
N ILE A 144 5.17 -3.66 7.33
CA ILE A 144 3.73 -3.89 7.43
C ILE A 144 3.38 -5.34 7.08
N ILE A 145 3.95 -5.89 6.00
CA ILE A 145 3.75 -7.29 5.60
C ILE A 145 4.22 -8.23 6.71
N SER A 146 5.38 -7.96 7.32
CA SER A 146 5.93 -8.76 8.42
C SER A 146 5.05 -8.76 9.68
N MET A 147 4.17 -7.75 9.84
CA MET A 147 3.24 -7.68 10.97
C MET A 147 2.06 -8.66 10.82
N GLY A 148 1.77 -9.14 9.62
CA GLY A 148 0.72 -10.14 9.36
C GLY A 148 -0.49 -9.61 8.60
N LYS A 149 -1.49 -10.49 8.42
CA LYS A 149 -2.63 -10.30 7.51
C LYS A 149 -3.52 -9.10 7.87
N ASP A 150 -3.77 -8.87 9.15
CA ASP A 150 -4.56 -7.76 9.68
C ASP A 150 -3.96 -6.39 9.34
N ALA A 151 -2.62 -6.27 9.37
CA ALA A 151 -1.92 -5.05 9.00
C ALA A 151 -2.08 -4.75 7.49
N ILE A 152 -2.01 -5.79 6.66
CA ILE A 152 -2.22 -5.69 5.20
C ILE A 152 -3.68 -5.31 4.90
N GLU A 153 -4.66 -5.99 5.50
CA GLU A 153 -6.09 -5.69 5.32
C GLU A 153 -6.44 -4.25 5.70
N LYS A 154 -5.75 -3.68 6.70
CA LYS A 154 -5.91 -2.27 7.06
C LYS A 154 -5.44 -1.34 5.94
N ILE A 155 -4.27 -1.61 5.34
CA ILE A 155 -3.76 -0.85 4.20
C ILE A 155 -4.70 -0.98 3.00
N GLU A 156 -5.20 -2.18 2.69
CA GLU A 156 -6.17 -2.40 1.61
C GLU A 156 -7.43 -1.56 1.80
N LYS A 157 -7.99 -1.51 3.02
CA LYS A 157 -9.15 -0.65 3.34
C LYS A 157 -8.86 0.83 3.07
N ILE A 158 -7.69 1.32 3.47
CA ILE A 158 -7.28 2.72 3.25
C ILE A 158 -7.13 3.00 1.75
N ILE A 159 -6.49 2.09 1.00
CA ILE A 159 -6.33 2.19 -0.45
C ILE A 159 -7.67 2.26 -1.16
N ASN A 160 -8.61 1.39 -0.77
CA ASN A 160 -9.96 1.35 -1.35
C ASN A 160 -10.72 2.66 -1.14
N MET A 161 -10.47 3.36 -0.03
CA MET A 161 -11.17 4.61 0.28
C MET A 161 -10.49 5.86 -0.30
N TYR A 162 -9.14 5.90 -0.35
CA TYR A 162 -8.37 7.12 -0.63
C TYR A 162 -7.42 7.03 -1.83
N SER A 163 -7.49 5.94 -2.61
CA SER A 163 -6.67 5.64 -3.80
C SER A 163 -5.24 5.17 -3.52
N MET A 164 -4.83 4.14 -4.26
CA MET A 164 -3.52 3.48 -4.15
C MET A 164 -2.34 4.46 -4.30
N TYR A 165 -2.38 5.32 -5.32
CA TYR A 165 -1.27 6.24 -5.64
C TYR A 165 -1.06 7.36 -4.61
N ARG A 166 -2.05 7.58 -3.74
CA ARG A 166 -1.95 8.52 -2.62
C ARG A 166 -1.32 7.85 -1.40
N ILE A 167 -1.69 6.60 -1.17
CA ILE A 167 -1.33 5.86 0.04
C ILE A 167 0.05 5.21 -0.09
N LEU A 168 0.42 4.75 -1.28
CA LEU A 168 1.65 4.02 -1.53
C LEU A 168 2.59 4.80 -2.45
N SER A 169 3.89 4.71 -2.18
CA SER A 169 4.91 5.16 -3.10
C SER A 169 5.03 4.22 -4.31
N SER A 170 5.67 4.67 -5.39
CA SER A 170 5.85 3.87 -6.60
C SER A 170 6.59 2.55 -6.36
N ASP A 171 7.59 2.54 -5.47
CA ASP A 171 8.32 1.34 -5.08
C ASP A 171 7.48 0.38 -4.24
N ALA A 172 6.62 0.89 -3.34
CA ALA A 172 5.67 0.05 -2.60
C ALA A 172 4.62 -0.58 -3.54
N ILE A 173 4.10 0.19 -4.50
CA ILE A 173 3.16 -0.32 -5.51
C ILE A 173 3.80 -1.45 -6.32
N SER A 174 5.05 -1.24 -6.77
CA SER A 174 5.77 -2.24 -7.57
C SER A 174 5.93 -3.55 -6.80
N LYS A 175 6.25 -3.48 -5.51
CA LYS A 175 6.33 -4.66 -4.63
C LYS A 175 5.00 -5.40 -4.50
N ILE A 176 3.91 -4.68 -4.28
CA ILE A 176 2.57 -5.30 -4.18
C ILE A 176 2.21 -5.98 -5.50
N LEU A 177 2.41 -5.31 -6.63
CA LEU A 177 2.15 -5.88 -7.95
C LEU A 177 3.01 -7.12 -8.24
N GLU A 178 4.28 -7.14 -7.82
CA GLU A 178 5.12 -8.34 -7.92
C GLU A 178 4.62 -9.49 -7.03
N MET A 179 4.15 -9.19 -5.82
CA MET A 179 3.56 -10.19 -4.92
C MET A 179 2.23 -10.73 -5.46
N GLU A 180 1.40 -9.87 -6.05
CA GLU A 180 0.16 -10.24 -6.70
C GLU A 180 0.41 -11.08 -7.96
N ARG A 181 1.37 -10.70 -8.81
CA ARG A 181 1.78 -11.52 -9.96
C ARG A 181 2.24 -12.91 -9.54
N LYS A 182 3.06 -13.02 -8.50
CA LYS A 182 3.47 -14.33 -7.93
C LYS A 182 2.30 -15.13 -7.36
N ARG A 183 1.21 -14.50 -6.94
CA ARG A 183 -0.02 -15.14 -6.45
C ARG A 183 -0.98 -15.51 -7.59
N GLU A 184 -1.08 -14.69 -8.63
CA GLU A 184 -1.92 -14.91 -9.81
C GLU A 184 -1.32 -15.92 -10.79
N GLU A 185 0.01 -16.06 -10.82
CA GLU A 185 0.73 -17.01 -11.68
C GLU A 185 0.40 -18.49 -11.43
N VAL A 186 -0.29 -18.84 -10.33
CA VAL A 186 -0.61 -20.23 -9.99
C VAL A 186 -2.02 -20.35 -9.38
N LYS A 187 -3.07 -20.31 -10.21
CA LYS A 187 -4.37 -20.89 -9.84
C LYS A 187 -4.45 -22.29 -10.40
N GLU A 188 -4.62 -23.27 -9.52
CA GLU A 188 -4.70 -24.68 -9.84
C GLU A 188 -6.00 -25.25 -9.30
N GLU A 189 -6.77 -25.88 -10.18
CA GLU A 189 -7.96 -26.64 -9.82
C GLU A 189 -7.73 -28.11 -10.17
N ILE A 190 -7.96 -29.01 -9.22
CA ILE A 190 -7.72 -30.44 -9.38
C ILE A 190 -9.08 -31.12 -9.50
N ASP A 191 -9.33 -31.70 -10.67
CA ASP A 191 -10.52 -32.48 -10.95
C ASP A 191 -10.15 -33.97 -10.90
N TYR A 192 -10.48 -34.61 -9.79
CA TYR A 192 -10.25 -36.03 -9.58
C TYR A 192 -11.22 -36.93 -10.35
N GLU A 193 -12.35 -36.41 -10.82
CA GLU A 193 -13.30 -37.19 -11.64
C GLU A 193 -12.77 -37.36 -13.05
N THR A 194 -12.20 -36.29 -13.62
CA THR A 194 -11.65 -36.32 -14.98
C THR A 194 -10.16 -36.68 -15.03
N GLY A 195 -9.45 -36.61 -13.90
CA GLY A 195 -8.04 -36.99 -13.80
C GLY A 195 -7.06 -35.88 -14.23
N PHE A 196 -7.51 -34.62 -14.25
CA PHE A 196 -6.73 -33.48 -14.73
C PHE A 196 -6.57 -32.37 -13.68
N VAL A 197 -5.50 -31.59 -13.88
CA VAL A 197 -5.25 -30.32 -13.20
C VAL A 197 -5.36 -29.20 -14.22
N VAL A 198 -6.26 -28.26 -13.94
CA VAL A 198 -6.38 -27.03 -14.71
C VAL A 198 -5.44 -26.00 -14.09
N VAL A 199 -4.42 -25.61 -14.84
CA VAL A 199 -3.43 -24.60 -14.44
C VAL A 199 -3.68 -23.34 -15.24
N LEU A 200 -4.05 -22.26 -14.54
CA LEU A 200 -4.07 -20.92 -15.12
C LEU A 200 -2.72 -20.26 -14.85
N LYS A 201 -1.93 -20.08 -15.92
CA LYS A 201 -0.62 -19.42 -15.89
C LYS A 201 -0.50 -18.44 -17.04
N ASP A 202 -0.10 -17.20 -16.76
CA ASP A 202 0.07 -16.13 -17.76
C ASP A 202 -1.18 -15.90 -18.63
N GLY A 203 -2.37 -16.04 -18.05
CA GLY A 203 -3.65 -15.93 -18.76
C GLY A 203 -3.96 -17.10 -19.71
N LYS A 204 -3.10 -18.13 -19.77
CA LYS A 204 -3.34 -19.36 -20.52
C LYS A 204 -3.84 -20.45 -19.59
N ILE A 205 -4.97 -21.05 -19.98
CA ILE A 205 -5.49 -22.27 -19.35
C ILE A 205 -4.76 -23.44 -19.99
N SER A 206 -4.10 -24.25 -19.17
CA SER A 206 -3.57 -25.55 -19.59
C SER A 206 -4.14 -26.66 -18.72
N THR A 207 -4.44 -27.78 -19.35
CA THR A 207 -4.99 -28.96 -18.68
C THR A 207 -3.91 -30.05 -18.71
N ILE A 208 -3.49 -30.49 -17.53
CA ILE A 208 -2.36 -31.42 -17.37
C ILE A 208 -2.88 -32.66 -16.62
N PRO A 209 -2.56 -33.90 -17.05
CA PRO A 209 -2.92 -35.08 -16.27
C PRO A 209 -2.36 -35.00 -14.84
N ILE A 210 -3.13 -35.42 -13.84
CA ILE A 210 -2.72 -35.34 -12.43
C ILE A 210 -1.39 -36.08 -12.22
N SER A 211 -1.19 -37.24 -12.83
CA SER A 211 0.05 -38.02 -12.75
C SER A 211 1.28 -37.24 -13.23
N THR A 212 1.17 -36.58 -14.39
CA THR A 212 2.22 -35.71 -14.94
C THR A 212 2.46 -34.48 -14.07
N TYR A 213 1.40 -33.89 -13.53
CA TYR A 213 1.49 -32.74 -12.64
C TYR A 213 2.21 -33.09 -11.32
N ILE A 214 1.88 -34.25 -10.72
CA ILE A 214 2.57 -34.78 -9.53
C ILE A 214 4.05 -35.04 -9.83
N ALA A 215 4.38 -35.64 -10.97
CA ALA A 215 5.77 -35.86 -11.37
C ALA A 215 6.53 -34.53 -11.47
N GLY A 216 5.90 -33.49 -12.05
CA GLY A 216 6.43 -32.12 -12.08
C GLY A 216 6.67 -31.55 -10.68
N LEU A 217 5.73 -31.69 -9.75
CA LEU A 217 5.90 -31.25 -8.37
C LEU A 217 7.09 -31.93 -7.67
N ILE A 218 7.30 -33.23 -7.90
CA ILE A 218 8.45 -33.97 -7.36
C ILE A 218 9.76 -33.44 -7.95
N LYS A 219 9.77 -33.14 -9.26
CA LYS A 219 10.94 -32.56 -9.94
C LYS A 219 11.33 -31.22 -9.32
N ASP A 220 10.34 -30.40 -9.01
CA ASP A 220 10.45 -29.07 -8.40
C ASP A 220 10.67 -29.09 -6.88
N ASN A 221 10.89 -30.26 -6.26
CA ASN A 221 11.03 -30.46 -4.81
C ASN A 221 9.80 -30.04 -3.97
N LYS A 222 8.60 -29.97 -4.56
CA LYS A 222 7.34 -29.63 -3.86
C LYS A 222 6.65 -30.88 -3.30
N MET A 223 7.37 -31.65 -2.47
CA MET A 223 6.95 -32.98 -2.02
C MET A 223 5.67 -32.96 -1.17
N ASP A 224 5.51 -32.01 -0.25
CA ASP A 224 4.35 -31.95 0.63
C ASP A 224 3.04 -31.70 -0.13
N LYS A 225 3.10 -30.85 -1.16
CA LYS A 225 1.97 -30.57 -2.04
C LYS A 225 1.58 -31.82 -2.83
N ALA A 226 2.57 -32.54 -3.38
CA ALA A 226 2.32 -33.79 -4.09
C ALA A 226 1.66 -34.85 -3.17
N LYS A 227 2.16 -35.02 -1.94
CA LYS A 227 1.55 -35.95 -0.96
C LYS A 227 0.10 -35.60 -0.64
N ASN A 228 -0.19 -34.31 -0.40
CA ASN A 228 -1.53 -33.85 -0.08
C ASN A 228 -2.54 -34.15 -1.21
N ILE A 229 -2.13 -33.93 -2.46
CA ILE A 229 -2.96 -34.20 -3.63
C ILE A 229 -3.23 -35.71 -3.77
N ILE A 230 -2.21 -36.55 -3.61
CA ILE A 230 -2.37 -38.01 -3.69
C ILE A 230 -3.27 -38.50 -2.57
N ASN A 231 -3.08 -38.04 -1.33
CA ASN A 231 -3.86 -38.53 -0.19
C ASN A 231 -5.36 -38.24 -0.30
N LYS A 232 -5.72 -37.12 -0.94
CA LYS A 232 -7.11 -36.73 -1.22
C LYS A 232 -7.72 -37.39 -2.45
N ALA A 233 -6.90 -38.02 -3.30
CA ALA A 233 -7.38 -38.64 -4.52
C ALA A 233 -8.20 -39.92 -4.22
N PRO A 234 -9.19 -40.26 -5.06
CA PRO A 234 -9.81 -41.58 -5.05
C PRO A 234 -8.78 -42.70 -5.24
N GLU A 235 -9.05 -43.89 -4.71
CA GLU A 235 -8.10 -45.02 -4.75
C GLU A 235 -7.71 -45.44 -6.18
N GLU A 236 -8.62 -45.30 -7.14
CA GLU A 236 -8.34 -45.58 -8.55
C GLU A 236 -7.30 -44.62 -9.12
N ILE A 237 -7.50 -43.32 -8.92
CA ILE A 237 -6.55 -42.26 -9.32
C ILE A 237 -5.20 -42.39 -8.59
N LYS A 238 -5.20 -42.77 -7.30
CA LYS A 238 -3.96 -43.03 -6.56
C LYS A 238 -3.13 -44.12 -7.21
N LYS A 239 -3.76 -45.24 -7.60
CA LYS A 239 -3.08 -46.35 -8.27
C LYS A 239 -2.50 -45.91 -9.60
N ASP A 240 -3.25 -45.14 -10.38
CA ASP A 240 -2.79 -44.62 -11.67
C ASP A 240 -1.58 -43.69 -11.51
N ILE A 241 -1.61 -42.79 -10.53
CA ILE A 241 -0.46 -41.91 -10.23
C ILE A 241 0.76 -42.74 -9.81
N ILE A 242 0.59 -43.75 -8.97
CA ILE A 242 1.70 -44.60 -8.51
C ILE A 242 2.30 -45.40 -9.68
N SER A 243 1.45 -46.04 -10.50
CA SER A 243 1.89 -46.79 -11.68
C SER A 243 2.69 -45.89 -12.63
N PHE A 244 2.18 -44.69 -12.90
CA PHE A 244 2.86 -43.71 -13.75
C PHE A 244 4.23 -43.30 -13.18
N LEU A 245 4.32 -43.05 -11.88
CA LEU A 245 5.59 -42.70 -11.23
C LEU A 245 6.59 -43.87 -11.24
N GLU A 246 6.12 -45.11 -11.16
CA GLU A 246 6.97 -46.31 -11.31
C GLU A 246 7.52 -46.43 -12.73
N GLU A 247 6.70 -46.22 -13.76
CA GLU A 247 7.13 -46.15 -15.16
C GLU A 247 8.16 -45.03 -15.38
N GLU A 248 7.92 -43.83 -14.84
CA GLU A 248 8.87 -42.71 -14.92
C GLU A 248 10.22 -43.03 -14.27
N ILE A 249 10.25 -43.82 -13.18
CA ILE A 249 11.50 -44.29 -12.59
C ILE A 249 12.26 -45.19 -13.58
N GLU A 250 11.60 -46.13 -14.23
CA GLU A 250 12.24 -47.06 -15.17
C GLU A 250 12.81 -46.33 -16.38
N ILE A 251 12.03 -45.42 -16.97
CA ILE A 251 12.43 -44.61 -18.12
C ILE A 251 13.64 -43.73 -17.75
N ASN A 252 13.57 -43.01 -16.64
CA ASN A 252 14.63 -42.07 -16.23
C ASN A 252 15.89 -42.77 -15.68
N ARG A 253 15.81 -44.02 -15.21
CA ARG A 253 17.01 -44.83 -14.90
C ARG A 253 17.74 -45.30 -16.15
N THR A 254 16.99 -45.62 -17.20
CA THR A 254 17.51 -46.28 -18.41
C THR A 254 18.02 -45.27 -19.43
N VAL A 255 17.28 -44.18 -19.67
CA VAL A 255 17.56 -43.22 -20.76
C VAL A 255 17.56 -41.76 -20.29
N GLY A 256 17.01 -41.46 -19.10
CA GLY A 256 16.80 -40.09 -18.61
C GLY A 256 17.66 -39.67 -17.40
N ASP A 257 17.07 -38.84 -16.52
CA ASP A 257 17.75 -38.24 -15.37
C ASP A 257 17.73 -39.18 -14.15
N LYS A 258 18.87 -39.80 -13.87
CA LYS A 258 19.06 -40.72 -12.74
C LYS A 258 18.80 -40.07 -11.37
N ASN A 259 19.08 -38.77 -11.22
CA ASN A 259 18.81 -38.06 -9.96
C ASN A 259 17.31 -37.84 -9.77
N TYR A 260 16.60 -37.51 -10.84
CA TYR A 260 15.14 -37.40 -10.81
C TYR A 260 14.47 -38.75 -10.50
N ALA A 261 14.92 -39.84 -11.12
CA ALA A 261 14.43 -41.18 -10.80
C ALA A 261 14.66 -41.57 -9.33
N LYS A 262 15.79 -41.14 -8.75
CA LYS A 262 16.07 -41.35 -7.32
C LYS A 262 15.08 -40.57 -6.44
N LYS A 263 14.79 -39.31 -6.78
CA LYS A 263 13.80 -38.48 -6.06
C LYS A 263 12.40 -39.11 -6.07
N ILE A 264 11.94 -39.61 -7.22
CA ILE A 264 10.64 -40.27 -7.31
C ILE A 264 10.63 -41.54 -6.44
N ALA A 265 11.71 -42.34 -6.47
CA ALA A 265 11.80 -43.55 -5.64
C ALA A 265 11.81 -43.25 -4.13
N GLU A 266 12.49 -42.19 -3.70
CA GLU A 266 12.46 -41.73 -2.31
C GLU A 266 11.06 -41.24 -1.91
N PHE A 267 10.41 -40.47 -2.78
CA PHE A 267 9.04 -39.99 -2.57
C PHE A 267 8.04 -41.14 -2.39
N LEU A 268 8.06 -42.15 -3.28
CA LEU A 268 7.19 -43.32 -3.17
C LEU A 268 7.47 -44.14 -1.90
N LYS A 269 8.73 -44.24 -1.49
CA LYS A 269 9.11 -44.93 -0.25
C LYS A 269 8.55 -44.23 0.99
N GLU A 270 8.55 -42.90 1.00
CA GLU A 270 7.94 -42.12 2.08
C GLU A 270 6.42 -42.20 2.08
N LEU A 271 5.80 -42.18 0.90
CA LEU A 271 4.34 -42.31 0.76
C LEU A 271 3.84 -43.65 1.32
N ARG A 272 4.57 -44.75 1.08
CA ARG A 272 4.25 -46.10 1.58
C ARG A 272 4.51 -46.30 3.08
N LYS A 273 5.20 -45.38 3.76
CA LYS A 273 5.42 -45.45 5.21
C LYS A 273 4.29 -44.80 6.02
N HIS A 274 3.42 -44.03 5.36
CA HIS A 274 2.36 -43.24 5.99
C HIS A 274 0.94 -43.63 5.54
N ASN A 275 0.82 -44.70 4.74
CA ASN A 275 -0.41 -45.43 4.44
C ASN A 275 -0.28 -46.85 5.01
#